data_AF-A0A6V8NVC6-F1
#
_entry.id   AF-A0A6V8NVC6-F1
#
_cell.length_a   1.000
_cell.length_b   1.000
_cell.length_c   1.000
_cell.angle_alpha   90.00
_cell.angle_beta   90.00
_cell.angle_gamma   90.00
#
_symmetry.space_group_name_H-M   'P 1'
#
loop_
_entity.id
_entity.type
_entity.pdbx_description
1 polymer ?
#
loop_
_entity_poly.entity_id
_entity_poly.type
_entity_poly.pdbx_seq_one_letter_code
_entity_poly.pdbx_strand_id
1 'polypeptide(L)'
;RESGTLQKCQSLLESKDLEVILFDQVKGEPDLDLVREGLTLAREEKVEVVIGLGGGSAIDVTKAVAGLFYLEGEVEEYHDGRKIEGPGIAFMAIPTTAGTGAEVTNNSVLTNQKTSLKQSIRSPLWYARCVIVDPTLTLSIPPAVTAATGADALVQAIEAYSSSRAQPITDALAARAIQLLGANLARVYKNGQNLKARKDMLVGSVLAGMALSNAGLGAIHALAHPIGVQLDLPHGLVCGILLPSVMEHNLECAQEKYAQIAGLLGVDIVGSSP
;
A
#
# COMPACT_ATOMS: atom_id res chain seq x y z
N ARG A 1 10.74 -1.72 16.62
CA ARG A 1 11.46 -3.01 16.79
C ARG A 1 10.97 -3.83 18.01
N GLU A 2 9.88 -3.49 18.73
CA GLU A 2 9.41 -4.26 19.91
C GLU A 2 7.91 -4.67 19.83
N SER A 3 7.39 -5.08 18.67
CA SER A 3 6.02 -5.62 18.59
C SER A 3 5.94 -7.13 18.84
N GLY A 4 7.08 -7.84 18.91
CA GLY A 4 7.14 -9.31 18.99
C GLY A 4 6.70 -10.03 17.70
N THR A 5 6.26 -9.29 16.68
CA THR A 5 5.73 -9.86 15.42
C THR A 5 6.78 -10.63 14.65
N LEU A 6 8.00 -10.08 14.54
CA LEU A 6 9.08 -10.71 13.80
C LEU A 6 9.46 -12.04 14.47
N GLN A 7 9.66 -12.03 15.78
CA GLN A 7 10.00 -13.23 16.55
C GLN A 7 8.90 -14.30 16.43
N LYS A 8 7.62 -13.90 16.52
CA LYS A 8 6.49 -14.81 16.30
C LYS A 8 6.55 -15.46 14.90
N CYS A 9 6.85 -14.68 13.86
CA CYS A 9 6.97 -15.19 12.49
C CYS A 9 8.13 -16.18 12.37
N GLN A 10 9.32 -15.80 12.86
CA GLN A 10 10.52 -16.63 12.85
C GLN A 10 10.29 -17.96 13.56
N SER A 11 9.78 -17.93 14.79
CA SER A 11 9.54 -19.16 15.56
C SER A 11 8.51 -20.09 14.90
N LEU A 12 7.50 -19.55 14.21
CA LEU A 12 6.55 -20.36 13.46
C LEU A 12 7.20 -21.07 12.26
N LEU A 13 8.08 -20.38 11.53
CA LEU A 13 8.81 -20.93 10.40
C LEU A 13 9.84 -21.97 10.85
N GLU A 14 10.63 -21.65 11.87
CA GLU A 14 11.63 -22.54 12.47
C GLU A 14 10.97 -23.82 13.04
N SER A 15 9.76 -23.71 13.63
CA SER A 15 9.00 -24.89 14.10
C SER A 15 8.55 -25.84 12.98
N LYS A 16 8.74 -25.44 11.72
CA LYS A 16 8.47 -26.22 10.51
C LYS A 16 9.74 -26.60 9.76
N ASP A 17 10.89 -26.49 10.43
CA ASP A 17 12.20 -26.80 9.87
C ASP A 17 12.56 -25.94 8.65
N LEU A 18 12.02 -24.71 8.58
CA LEU A 18 12.37 -23.72 7.57
C LEU A 18 13.49 -22.82 8.10
N GLU A 19 14.56 -22.71 7.32
CA GLU A 19 15.63 -21.74 7.58
C GLU A 19 15.15 -20.32 7.29
N VAL A 20 15.49 -19.39 8.19
CA VAL A 20 15.05 -17.99 8.09
C VAL A 20 16.23 -17.05 8.03
N ILE A 21 16.39 -16.38 6.88
CA ILE A 21 17.34 -15.29 6.70
C ILE A 21 16.62 -13.96 6.91
N LEU A 22 17.15 -13.13 7.82
CA LEU A 22 16.55 -11.84 8.17
C LEU A 22 17.19 -10.69 7.37
N PHE A 23 16.34 -9.90 6.70
CA PHE A 23 16.69 -8.59 6.15
C PHE A 23 15.83 -7.50 6.81
N ASP A 24 16.41 -6.74 7.75
CA ASP A 24 15.67 -5.77 8.57
C ASP A 24 16.16 -4.31 8.40
N GLN A 25 16.73 -4.01 7.23
CA GLN A 25 17.26 -2.68 6.90
C GLN A 25 16.19 -1.67 6.46
N VAL A 26 14.96 -2.13 6.15
CA VAL A 26 13.86 -1.26 5.72
C VAL A 26 13.31 -0.46 6.91
N LYS A 27 13.88 0.74 7.15
CA LYS A 27 13.54 1.61 8.29
C LYS A 27 12.66 2.81 7.92
N GLY A 28 12.47 3.09 6.63
CA GLY A 28 11.77 4.28 6.14
C GLY A 28 11.22 4.10 4.74
N GLU A 29 11.42 5.11 3.90
CA GLU A 29 11.05 5.06 2.49
C GLU A 29 11.88 3.99 1.76
N PRO A 30 11.26 3.21 0.86
CA PRO A 30 11.97 2.18 0.11
C PRO A 30 12.74 2.82 -1.06
N ASP A 31 13.97 2.38 -1.26
CA ASP A 31 14.85 2.88 -2.32
C ASP A 31 15.54 1.74 -3.08
N LEU A 32 16.24 2.10 -4.16
CA LEU A 32 16.92 1.13 -5.01
C LEU A 32 18.11 0.45 -4.31
N ASP A 33 18.70 1.08 -3.30
CA ASP A 33 19.84 0.51 -2.56
C ASP A 33 19.37 -0.61 -1.64
N LEU A 34 18.26 -0.43 -0.92
CA LEU A 34 17.60 -1.47 -0.14
C LEU A 34 17.21 -2.68 -1.00
N VAL A 35 16.73 -2.44 -2.22
CA VAL A 35 16.41 -3.52 -3.16
C VAL A 35 17.67 -4.25 -3.60
N ARG A 36 18.75 -3.53 -3.91
CA ARG A 36 20.04 -4.15 -4.31
C ARG A 36 20.61 -5.00 -3.18
N GLU A 37 20.66 -4.48 -1.96
CA GLU A 37 21.14 -5.20 -0.78
C GLU A 37 20.31 -6.46 -0.51
N GLY A 38 18.97 -6.34 -0.51
CA GLY A 38 18.07 -7.47 -0.32
C GLY A 38 18.18 -8.52 -1.44
N LEU A 39 18.37 -8.08 -2.69
CA LEU A 39 18.55 -8.95 -3.84
C LEU A 39 19.87 -9.72 -3.79
N THR A 40 20.96 -9.05 -3.41
CA THR A 40 22.28 -9.69 -3.20
C THR A 40 22.17 -10.76 -2.12
N LEU A 41 21.65 -10.42 -0.95
CA LEU A 41 21.48 -11.37 0.15
C LEU A 41 20.62 -12.56 -0.25
N ALA A 42 19.47 -12.31 -0.89
CA ALA A 42 18.56 -13.37 -1.31
C ALA A 42 19.23 -14.36 -2.29
N ARG A 43 20.07 -13.86 -3.21
CA ARG A 43 20.79 -14.69 -4.19
C ARG A 43 21.95 -15.46 -3.57
N GLU A 44 22.73 -14.83 -2.69
CA GLU A 44 23.86 -15.45 -1.99
C GLU A 44 23.38 -16.61 -1.11
N GLU A 45 22.29 -16.39 -0.37
CA GLU A 45 21.66 -17.39 0.50
C GLU A 45 20.74 -18.36 -0.26
N LYS A 46 20.58 -18.18 -1.58
CA LYS A 46 19.77 -19.04 -2.46
C LYS A 46 18.36 -19.28 -1.94
N VAL A 47 17.72 -18.23 -1.44
CA VAL A 47 16.38 -18.33 -0.84
C VAL A 47 15.37 -18.86 -1.86
N GLU A 48 14.38 -19.61 -1.39
CA GLU A 48 13.30 -20.19 -2.23
C GLU A 48 12.00 -19.38 -2.20
N VAL A 49 11.82 -18.55 -1.16
CA VAL A 49 10.66 -17.71 -0.92
C VAL A 49 11.09 -16.45 -0.19
N VAL A 50 10.47 -15.30 -0.52
CA VAL A 50 10.65 -14.04 0.22
C VAL A 50 9.37 -13.70 0.99
N ILE A 51 9.47 -13.26 2.24
CA ILE A 51 8.31 -12.85 3.05
C ILE A 51 8.43 -11.36 3.40
N GLY A 52 7.49 -10.56 2.89
CA GLY A 52 7.37 -9.16 3.24
C GLY A 52 6.50 -8.97 4.48
N LEU A 53 7.13 -8.67 5.62
CA LEU A 53 6.48 -8.39 6.89
C LEU A 53 6.68 -6.92 7.26
N GLY A 54 5.63 -6.10 7.15
CA GLY A 54 5.78 -4.67 7.46
C GLY A 54 4.69 -3.81 6.82
N GLY A 55 4.96 -2.51 6.71
CA GLY A 55 4.11 -1.60 5.94
C GLY A 55 4.41 -1.65 4.44
N GLY A 56 3.87 -0.68 3.70
CA GLY A 56 4.07 -0.57 2.24
C GLY A 56 5.54 -0.62 1.82
N SER A 57 6.43 0.09 2.52
CA SER A 57 7.87 0.11 2.21
C SER A 57 8.51 -1.28 2.22
N ALA A 58 8.25 -2.08 3.27
CA ALA A 58 8.81 -3.42 3.38
C ALA A 58 8.26 -4.36 2.30
N ILE A 59 6.97 -4.24 1.98
CA ILE A 59 6.32 -5.03 0.94
C ILE A 59 6.82 -4.65 -0.45
N ASP A 60 7.05 -3.37 -0.72
CA ASP A 60 7.56 -2.92 -2.02
C ASP A 60 9.01 -3.35 -2.25
N VAL A 61 9.88 -3.29 -1.22
CA VAL A 61 11.23 -3.87 -1.31
C VAL A 61 11.14 -5.38 -1.54
N THR A 62 10.32 -6.10 -0.77
CA THR A 62 10.08 -7.55 -0.95
C THR A 62 9.67 -7.89 -2.37
N LYS A 63 8.71 -7.15 -2.93
CA LYS A 63 8.17 -7.36 -4.27
C LYS A 63 9.24 -7.14 -5.35
N ALA A 64 10.06 -6.11 -5.20
CA ALA A 64 11.16 -5.84 -6.14
C ALA A 64 12.28 -6.89 -6.02
N VAL A 65 12.70 -7.26 -4.81
CA VAL A 65 13.69 -8.32 -4.56
C VAL A 65 13.21 -9.64 -5.17
N ALA A 66 11.97 -10.04 -4.88
CA ALA A 66 11.43 -11.28 -5.39
C ALA A 66 11.25 -11.24 -6.92
N GLY A 67 10.74 -10.12 -7.43
CA GLY A 67 10.44 -9.90 -8.83
C GLY A 67 11.67 -9.83 -9.74
N LEU A 68 12.79 -9.32 -9.23
CA LEU A 68 14.07 -9.20 -9.94
C LEU A 68 15.01 -10.37 -9.68
N PHE A 69 14.63 -11.34 -8.83
CA PHE A 69 15.50 -12.40 -8.33
C PHE A 69 16.31 -13.12 -9.42
N TYR A 70 15.69 -13.48 -10.54
CA TYR A 70 16.37 -14.19 -11.66
C TYR A 70 16.92 -13.29 -12.76
N LEU A 71 16.69 -11.97 -12.69
CA LEU A 71 17.00 -11.07 -13.79
C LEU A 71 18.40 -10.45 -13.67
N GLU A 72 19.10 -10.35 -14.78
CA GLU A 72 20.41 -9.71 -14.86
C GLU A 72 20.32 -8.22 -15.17
N GLY A 73 21.23 -7.42 -14.59
CA GLY A 73 21.29 -5.98 -14.76
C GLY A 73 21.11 -5.23 -13.44
N GLU A 74 21.24 -3.91 -13.51
CA GLU A 74 21.09 -3.04 -12.35
C GLU A 74 19.62 -2.76 -12.03
N VAL A 75 19.30 -2.56 -10.74
CA VAL A 75 17.94 -2.23 -10.29
C VAL A 75 17.44 -0.94 -10.95
N GLU A 76 18.33 0.03 -11.16
CA GLU A 76 18.07 1.28 -11.87
C GLU A 76 17.49 1.07 -13.27
N GLU A 77 17.98 0.09 -14.04
CA GLU A 77 17.48 -0.15 -15.40
C GLU A 77 15.98 -0.47 -15.41
N TYR A 78 15.54 -1.27 -14.43
CA TYR A 78 14.14 -1.63 -14.25
C TYR A 78 13.30 -0.48 -13.69
N HIS A 79 13.89 0.34 -12.83
CA HIS A 79 13.28 1.59 -12.37
C HIS A 79 13.05 2.55 -13.54
N ASP A 80 14.01 2.65 -14.46
CA ASP A 80 13.97 3.49 -15.66
C ASP A 80 13.11 2.90 -16.80
N GLY A 81 12.41 1.79 -16.54
CA GLY A 81 11.40 1.24 -17.44
C GLY A 81 11.84 0.04 -18.29
N ARG A 82 12.99 -0.58 -17.99
CA ARG A 82 13.35 -1.87 -18.60
C ARG A 82 12.26 -2.89 -18.31
N LYS A 83 11.88 -3.65 -19.35
CA LYS A 83 10.83 -4.66 -19.26
C LYS A 83 11.23 -5.80 -18.32
N ILE A 84 10.28 -6.22 -17.49
CA ILE A 84 10.41 -7.43 -16.67
C ILE A 84 10.12 -8.66 -17.54
N GLU A 85 11.12 -9.51 -17.71
CA GLU A 85 11.05 -10.72 -18.55
C GLU A 85 10.96 -11.98 -17.68
N GLY A 86 9.77 -12.55 -17.58
CA GLY A 86 9.54 -13.79 -16.82
C GLY A 86 9.22 -13.56 -15.34
N PRO A 87 8.81 -14.62 -14.63
CA PRO A 87 8.43 -14.54 -13.23
C PRO A 87 9.67 -14.41 -12.34
N GLY A 88 9.51 -13.67 -11.23
CA GLY A 88 10.44 -13.71 -10.12
C GLY A 88 10.25 -14.96 -9.25
N ILE A 89 10.92 -14.98 -8.10
CA ILE A 89 10.68 -15.99 -7.08
C ILE A 89 9.35 -15.73 -6.34
N ALA A 90 8.80 -16.76 -5.70
CA ALA A 90 7.57 -16.62 -4.93
C ALA A 90 7.77 -15.68 -3.73
N PHE A 91 6.77 -14.84 -3.46
CA PHE A 91 6.75 -14.05 -2.22
C PHE A 91 5.39 -14.06 -1.54
N MET A 92 5.41 -13.86 -0.23
CA MET A 92 4.23 -13.65 0.61
C MET A 92 4.26 -12.24 1.20
N ALA A 93 3.08 -11.67 1.44
CA ALA A 93 2.95 -10.35 2.05
C ALA A 93 2.11 -10.41 3.34
N ILE A 94 2.61 -9.78 4.40
CA ILE A 94 1.99 -9.73 5.72
C ILE A 94 1.95 -8.25 6.14
N PRO A 95 0.90 -7.50 5.74
CA PRO A 95 0.78 -6.09 6.07
C PRO A 95 0.60 -5.88 7.57
N THR A 96 1.36 -4.94 8.12
CA THR A 96 1.29 -4.48 9.51
C THR A 96 0.70 -3.07 9.63
N THR A 97 0.29 -2.48 8.50
CA THR A 97 -0.36 -1.17 8.39
C THR A 97 -1.61 -1.27 7.53
N ALA A 98 -2.66 -0.53 7.88
CA ALA A 98 -3.88 -0.41 7.08
C ALA A 98 -3.82 0.86 6.22
N GLY A 99 -3.10 0.79 5.09
CA GLY A 99 -2.81 1.94 4.23
C GLY A 99 -2.68 1.59 2.76
N THR A 100 -1.44 1.40 2.30
CA THR A 100 -1.06 1.37 0.88
C THR A 100 -1.69 0.27 0.03
N GLY A 101 -2.19 -0.80 0.64
CA GLY A 101 -2.68 -1.99 -0.08
C GLY A 101 -1.60 -2.70 -0.91
N ALA A 102 -0.31 -2.39 -0.70
CA ALA A 102 0.80 -2.86 -1.51
C ALA A 102 0.91 -4.40 -1.59
N GLU A 103 0.35 -5.10 -0.61
CA GLU A 103 0.26 -6.57 -0.55
C GLU A 103 -0.59 -7.17 -1.68
N VAL A 104 -1.52 -6.41 -2.25
CA VAL A 104 -2.43 -6.84 -3.33
C VAL A 104 -2.22 -6.08 -4.64
N THR A 105 -1.14 -5.30 -4.77
CA THR A 105 -0.77 -4.61 -6.00
C THR A 105 0.42 -5.26 -6.70
N ASN A 106 0.62 -4.90 -7.97
CA ASN A 106 1.71 -5.41 -8.81
C ASN A 106 2.81 -4.36 -9.11
N ASN A 107 2.77 -3.24 -8.41
CA ASN A 107 3.75 -2.16 -8.50
C ASN A 107 4.58 -2.08 -7.21
N SER A 108 5.88 -1.86 -7.34
CA SER A 108 6.77 -1.53 -6.22
C SER A 108 7.19 -0.07 -6.38
N VAL A 109 6.80 0.80 -5.45
CA VAL A 109 7.11 2.24 -5.50
C VAL A 109 8.44 2.48 -4.79
N LEU A 110 9.45 2.93 -5.54
CA LEU A 110 10.82 3.05 -5.06
C LEU A 110 11.39 4.43 -5.39
N THR A 111 12.20 4.95 -4.49
CA THR A 111 12.94 6.19 -4.70
C THR A 111 14.33 5.88 -5.25
N ASN A 112 14.70 6.52 -6.37
CA ASN A 112 16.08 6.56 -6.82
C ASN A 112 16.78 7.74 -6.14
N GLN A 113 17.63 7.47 -5.14
CA GLN A 113 18.32 8.52 -4.38
C GLN A 113 19.24 9.39 -5.25
N LYS A 114 19.80 8.84 -6.34
CA LYS A 114 20.70 9.56 -7.24
C LYS A 114 19.97 10.64 -8.04
N THR A 115 18.72 10.38 -8.43
CA THR A 115 17.90 11.29 -9.24
C THR A 115 16.79 11.99 -8.45
N SER A 116 16.59 11.61 -7.18
CA SER A 116 15.43 12.01 -6.35
C SER A 116 14.07 11.66 -6.98
N LEU A 117 14.05 10.74 -7.95
CA LEU A 117 12.83 10.32 -8.64
C LEU A 117 12.15 9.19 -7.88
N LYS A 118 10.92 9.41 -7.43
CA LYS A 118 10.04 8.36 -6.85
C LYS A 118 9.07 7.87 -7.91
N GLN A 119 9.24 6.63 -8.35
CA GLN A 119 8.36 5.99 -9.33
C GLN A 119 8.26 4.49 -9.07
N SER A 120 7.43 3.81 -9.85
CA SER A 120 7.12 2.41 -9.63
C SER A 120 7.72 1.49 -10.68
N ILE A 121 8.35 0.40 -10.26
CA ILE A 121 8.54 -0.76 -11.14
C ILE A 121 7.25 -1.57 -11.14
N ARG A 122 6.75 -1.94 -12.33
CA ARG A 122 5.46 -2.63 -12.48
C ARG A 122 5.62 -3.88 -13.32
N SER A 123 5.01 -4.97 -12.89
CA SER A 123 4.90 -6.18 -13.72
C SER A 123 3.63 -6.95 -13.37
N PRO A 124 2.85 -7.44 -14.35
CA PRO A 124 1.69 -8.28 -14.08
C PRO A 124 2.07 -9.61 -13.38
N LEU A 125 3.36 -9.93 -13.29
CA LEU A 125 3.88 -11.14 -12.64
C LEU A 125 4.20 -10.93 -11.15
N TRP A 126 4.09 -9.70 -10.63
CA TRP A 126 4.55 -9.33 -9.28
C TRP A 126 3.43 -9.30 -8.23
N TYR A 127 2.49 -10.24 -8.29
CA TYR A 127 1.51 -10.44 -7.23
C TYR A 127 2.03 -11.41 -6.17
N ALA A 128 1.73 -11.11 -4.90
CA ALA A 128 2.03 -12.01 -3.80
C ALA A 128 1.31 -13.35 -4.03
N ARG A 129 2.00 -14.47 -3.77
CA ARG A 129 1.38 -15.80 -3.81
C ARG A 129 0.38 -16.01 -2.68
N CYS A 130 0.61 -15.33 -1.55
CA CYS A 130 -0.27 -15.35 -0.40
C CYS A 130 -0.19 -14.01 0.33
N VAL A 131 -1.33 -13.53 0.81
CA VAL A 131 -1.45 -12.34 1.66
C VAL A 131 -2.07 -12.75 2.98
N ILE A 132 -1.39 -12.48 4.10
CA ILE A 132 -1.88 -12.77 5.44
C ILE A 132 -2.36 -11.47 6.10
N VAL A 133 -3.68 -11.30 6.14
CA VAL A 133 -4.33 -10.09 6.66
C VAL A 133 -4.73 -10.30 8.12
N ASP A 134 -3.78 -10.10 9.04
CA ASP A 134 -3.99 -10.28 10.49
C ASP A 134 -4.10 -8.91 11.21
N PRO A 135 -5.30 -8.51 11.68
CA PRO A 135 -5.48 -7.22 12.32
C PRO A 135 -4.76 -7.09 13.66
N THR A 136 -4.35 -8.20 14.31
CA THR A 136 -3.57 -8.15 15.55
C THR A 136 -2.19 -7.51 15.33
N LEU A 137 -1.66 -7.59 14.11
CA LEU A 137 -0.38 -7.00 13.73
C LEU A 137 -0.44 -5.47 13.57
N THR A 138 -1.65 -4.90 13.60
CA THR A 138 -1.88 -3.46 13.45
C THR A 138 -2.10 -2.75 14.79
N LEU A 139 -2.16 -3.48 15.91
CA LEU A 139 -2.47 -2.93 17.24
C LEU A 139 -1.37 -2.00 17.78
N SER A 140 -0.11 -2.23 17.38
CA SER A 140 1.04 -1.44 17.80
C SER A 140 1.28 -0.18 16.96
N ILE A 141 0.47 0.08 15.92
CA ILE A 141 0.64 1.25 15.05
C ILE A 141 0.35 2.53 15.85
N PRO A 142 1.28 3.51 15.90
CA PRO A 142 1.05 4.80 16.56
C PRO A 142 -0.14 5.58 15.97
N PRO A 143 -0.80 6.47 16.73
CA PRO A 143 -1.93 7.25 16.22
C PRO A 143 -1.61 8.10 14.99
N ALA A 144 -0.43 8.74 14.93
CA ALA A 144 -0.02 9.55 13.79
C ALA A 144 0.12 8.71 12.51
N VAL A 145 0.75 7.53 12.61
CA VAL A 145 0.87 6.58 11.48
C VAL A 145 -0.50 6.04 11.08
N THR A 146 -1.37 5.76 12.06
CA THR A 146 -2.75 5.31 11.82
C THR A 146 -3.56 6.36 11.04
N ALA A 147 -3.43 7.65 11.41
CA ALA A 147 -4.09 8.73 10.70
C ALA A 147 -3.57 8.87 9.26
N ALA A 148 -2.25 8.92 9.07
CA ALA A 148 -1.65 9.07 7.75
C ALA A 148 -2.00 7.89 6.82
N THR A 149 -1.75 6.66 7.27
CA THR A 149 -2.01 5.45 6.46
C THR A 149 -3.50 5.24 6.20
N GLY A 150 -4.36 5.49 7.18
CA GLY A 150 -5.80 5.37 6.99
C GLY A 150 -6.38 6.46 6.06
N ALA A 151 -5.84 7.68 6.10
CA ALA A 151 -6.20 8.74 5.17
C ALA A 151 -5.78 8.37 3.73
N ASP A 152 -4.57 7.85 3.55
CA ASP A 152 -4.07 7.35 2.27
C ASP A 152 -5.01 6.30 1.67
N ALA A 153 -5.35 5.25 2.45
CA ALA A 153 -6.28 4.21 2.00
C ALA A 153 -7.66 4.76 1.60
N LEU A 154 -8.18 5.73 2.35
CA LEU A 154 -9.49 6.33 2.05
C LEU A 154 -9.43 7.15 0.76
N VAL A 155 -8.37 7.94 0.58
CA VAL A 155 -8.13 8.71 -0.64
C VAL A 155 -7.97 7.77 -1.84
N GLN A 156 -7.22 6.68 -1.70
CA GLN A 156 -7.07 5.66 -2.74
C GLN A 156 -8.41 5.07 -3.16
N ALA A 157 -9.28 4.75 -2.20
CA ALA A 157 -10.61 4.25 -2.49
C ALA A 157 -11.49 5.29 -3.20
N ILE A 158 -11.44 6.55 -2.76
CA ILE A 158 -12.18 7.65 -3.40
C ILE A 158 -11.71 7.87 -4.84
N GLU A 159 -10.40 7.99 -5.06
CA GLU A 159 -9.84 8.21 -6.39
C GLU A 159 -10.08 7.01 -7.32
N ALA A 160 -9.97 5.78 -6.81
CA ALA A 160 -10.30 4.59 -7.59
C ALA A 160 -11.78 4.56 -7.99
N TYR A 161 -12.68 5.00 -7.11
CA TYR A 161 -14.13 5.06 -7.36
C TYR A 161 -14.52 6.14 -8.38
N SER A 162 -13.83 7.29 -8.35
CA SER A 162 -14.04 8.41 -9.27
C SER A 162 -13.10 8.39 -10.48
N SER A 163 -12.33 7.32 -10.66
CA SER A 163 -11.37 7.20 -11.77
C SER A 163 -12.08 7.09 -13.11
N SER A 164 -11.50 7.67 -14.16
CA SER A 164 -11.95 7.48 -15.54
C SER A 164 -11.81 6.03 -16.03
N ARG A 165 -11.08 5.18 -15.31
CA ARG A 165 -10.96 3.73 -15.58
C ARG A 165 -11.77 2.88 -14.62
N ALA A 166 -12.60 3.46 -13.76
CA ALA A 166 -13.46 2.71 -12.85
C ALA A 166 -14.37 1.73 -13.63
N GLN A 167 -14.55 0.53 -13.08
CA GLN A 167 -15.37 -0.55 -13.62
C GLN A 167 -16.32 -1.05 -12.51
N PRO A 168 -17.42 -1.75 -12.82
CA PRO A 168 -18.35 -2.24 -11.81
C PRO A 168 -17.70 -3.05 -10.67
N ILE A 169 -16.66 -3.84 -10.98
CA ILE A 169 -15.91 -4.60 -9.97
C ILE A 169 -15.09 -3.67 -9.08
N THR A 170 -14.34 -2.71 -9.65
CA THR A 170 -13.54 -1.77 -8.86
C THR A 170 -14.42 -0.84 -8.05
N ASP A 171 -15.59 -0.48 -8.58
CA ASP A 171 -16.61 0.32 -7.88
C ASP A 171 -17.12 -0.40 -6.63
N ALA A 172 -17.46 -1.68 -6.74
CA ALA A 172 -17.93 -2.47 -5.59
C ALA A 172 -16.85 -2.57 -4.50
N LEU A 173 -15.60 -2.79 -4.90
CA LEU A 173 -14.44 -2.87 -4.00
C LEU A 173 -14.20 -1.52 -3.30
N ALA A 174 -14.10 -0.44 -4.09
CA ALA A 174 -13.85 0.90 -3.58
C ALA A 174 -15.01 1.42 -2.71
N ALA A 175 -16.26 1.20 -3.10
CA ALA A 175 -17.41 1.57 -2.29
C ALA A 175 -17.39 0.89 -0.91
N ARG A 176 -17.06 -0.40 -0.87
CA ARG A 176 -16.93 -1.13 0.40
C ARG A 176 -15.73 -0.65 1.22
N ALA A 177 -14.62 -0.32 0.57
CA ALA A 177 -13.46 0.27 1.22
C ALA A 177 -13.82 1.62 1.87
N ILE A 178 -14.48 2.52 1.15
CA ILE A 178 -14.92 3.84 1.64
C ILE A 178 -15.80 3.69 2.89
N GLN A 179 -16.78 2.79 2.86
CA GLN A 179 -17.64 2.52 4.03
C GLN A 179 -16.83 2.07 5.25
N LEU A 180 -15.94 1.09 5.07
CA LEU A 180 -15.16 0.51 6.15
C LEU A 180 -14.17 1.52 6.74
N LEU A 181 -13.45 2.24 5.87
CA LEU A 181 -12.44 3.22 6.24
C LEU A 181 -13.08 4.46 6.88
N GLY A 182 -14.09 5.04 6.24
CA GLY A 182 -14.81 6.22 6.73
C GLY A 182 -15.45 6.00 8.10
N ALA A 183 -16.05 4.82 8.32
CA ALA A 183 -16.69 4.49 9.60
C ALA A 183 -15.69 4.21 10.75
N ASN A 184 -14.42 3.87 10.46
CA ASN A 184 -13.51 3.34 11.45
C ASN A 184 -12.21 4.12 11.66
N LEU A 185 -11.76 4.96 10.71
CA LEU A 185 -10.50 5.70 10.82
C LEU A 185 -10.43 6.54 12.09
N ALA A 186 -11.45 7.38 12.35
CA ALA A 186 -11.51 8.19 13.56
C ALA A 186 -11.58 7.34 14.85
N ARG A 187 -12.17 6.14 14.77
CA ARG A 187 -12.28 5.21 15.92
C ARG A 187 -10.92 4.60 16.27
N VAL A 188 -10.17 4.11 15.28
CA VAL A 188 -8.83 3.54 15.51
C VAL A 188 -7.80 4.60 15.88
N TYR A 189 -7.96 5.83 15.38
CA TYR A 189 -7.12 6.96 15.80
C TYR A 189 -7.28 7.26 17.29
N LYS A 190 -8.53 7.31 17.78
CA LYS A 190 -8.84 7.56 19.20
C LYS A 190 -8.51 6.36 20.10
N ASN A 191 -8.72 5.14 19.60
CA ASN A 191 -8.45 3.91 20.32
C ASN A 191 -7.83 2.86 19.38
N GLY A 192 -6.50 2.86 19.32
CA GLY A 192 -5.73 1.93 18.50
C GLY A 192 -5.85 0.45 18.89
N GLN A 193 -6.40 0.15 20.07
CA GLN A 193 -6.62 -1.21 20.57
C GLN A 193 -7.99 -1.79 20.18
N ASN A 194 -8.84 -1.02 19.49
CA ASN A 194 -10.12 -1.53 19.00
C ASN A 194 -9.90 -2.52 17.84
N LEU A 195 -9.76 -3.81 18.18
CA LEU A 195 -9.47 -4.87 17.22
C LEU A 195 -10.51 -4.97 16.09
N LYS A 196 -11.79 -4.74 16.38
CA LYS A 196 -12.86 -4.77 15.36
C LYS A 196 -12.67 -3.63 14.35
N ALA A 197 -12.43 -2.41 14.83
CA ALA A 197 -12.20 -1.26 13.96
C ALA A 197 -10.87 -1.40 13.18
N ARG A 198 -9.83 -1.98 13.80
CA ARG A 198 -8.55 -2.32 13.13
C ARG A 198 -8.76 -3.34 12.01
N LYS A 199 -9.56 -4.38 12.23
CA LYS A 199 -9.96 -5.35 11.20
C LYS A 199 -10.66 -4.66 10.03
N ASP A 200 -11.65 -3.82 10.32
CA ASP A 200 -12.39 -3.11 9.27
C ASP A 200 -11.48 -2.16 8.47
N MET A 201 -10.57 -1.45 9.14
CA MET A 201 -9.56 -0.61 8.47
C MET A 201 -8.64 -1.43 7.56
N LEU A 202 -8.12 -2.55 8.06
CA LEU A 202 -7.18 -3.40 7.31
C LEU A 202 -7.85 -4.07 6.10
N VAL A 203 -9.08 -4.56 6.25
CA VAL A 203 -9.87 -5.06 5.11
C VAL A 203 -10.18 -3.93 4.14
N GLY A 204 -10.52 -2.74 4.65
CA GLY A 204 -10.74 -1.55 3.85
C GLY A 204 -9.54 -1.18 2.97
N SER A 205 -8.32 -1.19 3.52
CA SER A 205 -7.10 -0.90 2.75
C SER A 205 -6.79 -1.98 1.70
N VAL A 206 -7.04 -3.26 1.99
CA VAL A 206 -6.90 -4.33 0.99
C VAL A 206 -7.87 -4.12 -0.18
N LEU A 207 -9.12 -3.79 0.10
CA LEU A 207 -10.13 -3.52 -0.93
C LEU A 207 -9.79 -2.27 -1.75
N ALA A 208 -9.27 -1.22 -1.10
CA ALA A 208 -8.75 -0.03 -1.78
C ALA A 208 -7.57 -0.38 -2.70
N GLY A 209 -6.63 -1.21 -2.23
CA GLY A 209 -5.51 -1.73 -3.02
C GLY A 209 -5.94 -2.52 -4.26
N MET A 210 -6.94 -3.39 -4.11
CA MET A 210 -7.52 -4.12 -5.25
C MET A 210 -8.20 -3.18 -6.26
N ALA A 211 -8.93 -2.16 -5.77
CA ALA A 211 -9.58 -1.19 -6.63
C ALA A 211 -8.55 -0.33 -7.39
N LEU A 212 -7.58 0.25 -6.69
CA LEU A 212 -6.56 1.13 -7.29
C LEU A 212 -5.65 0.38 -8.26
N SER A 213 -5.35 -0.91 -8.00
CA SER A 213 -4.51 -1.70 -8.91
C SER A 213 -5.15 -1.88 -10.29
N ASN A 214 -6.47 -1.71 -10.41
CA ASN A 214 -7.23 -1.96 -11.63
C ASN A 214 -7.87 -0.69 -12.23
N ALA A 215 -8.30 0.26 -11.40
CA ALA A 215 -8.84 1.55 -11.85
C ALA A 215 -7.77 2.67 -11.87
N GLY A 216 -6.65 2.48 -11.18
CA GLY A 216 -5.70 3.54 -10.91
C GLY A 216 -6.22 4.59 -9.94
N LEU A 217 -5.52 5.72 -9.95
CA LEU A 217 -5.71 6.86 -9.05
C LEU A 217 -5.80 8.15 -9.87
N GLY A 218 -5.93 9.29 -9.20
CA GLY A 218 -6.16 10.59 -9.82
C GLY A 218 -5.09 11.63 -9.47
N ALA A 219 -5.52 12.90 -9.50
CA ALA A 219 -4.65 14.05 -9.31
C ALA A 219 -4.10 14.15 -7.88
N ILE A 220 -4.77 13.60 -6.87
CA ILE A 220 -4.30 13.67 -5.47
C ILE A 220 -2.97 12.94 -5.35
N HIS A 221 -2.89 11.68 -5.79
CA HIS A 221 -1.64 10.93 -5.73
C HIS A 221 -0.58 11.49 -6.69
N ALA A 222 -0.98 12.00 -7.86
CA ALA A 222 -0.06 12.62 -8.80
C ALA A 222 0.65 13.85 -8.20
N LEU A 223 -0.06 14.65 -7.40
CA LEU A 223 0.47 15.83 -6.71
C LEU A 223 1.15 15.47 -5.38
N ALA A 224 0.67 14.44 -4.68
CA ALA A 224 1.19 14.08 -3.37
C ALA A 224 2.64 13.59 -3.41
N HIS A 225 3.06 12.94 -4.50
CA HIS A 225 4.45 12.48 -4.66
C HIS A 225 5.47 13.64 -4.65
N PRO A 226 5.42 14.62 -5.58
CA PRO A 226 6.39 15.70 -5.60
C PRO A 226 6.30 16.59 -4.35
N ILE A 227 5.10 16.85 -3.83
CA ILE A 227 4.92 17.67 -2.62
C ILE A 227 5.52 16.99 -1.39
N GLY A 228 5.24 15.69 -1.22
CA GLY A 228 5.76 14.91 -0.09
C GLY A 228 7.29 14.87 -0.08
N VAL A 229 7.92 14.70 -1.24
CA VAL A 229 9.38 14.70 -1.39
C VAL A 229 9.97 16.09 -1.09
N GLN A 230 9.40 17.16 -1.66
CA GLN A 230 9.93 18.52 -1.49
C GLN A 230 9.82 19.06 -0.06
N LEU A 231 8.77 18.66 0.67
CA LEU A 231 8.47 19.17 2.01
C LEU A 231 8.79 18.19 3.14
N ASP A 232 9.32 17.00 2.81
CA ASP A 232 9.57 15.92 3.78
C ASP A 232 8.32 15.58 4.61
N LEU A 233 7.18 15.43 3.93
CA LEU A 233 5.88 15.16 4.56
C LEU A 233 5.43 13.70 4.33
N PRO A 234 4.80 13.05 5.33
CA PRO A 234 4.21 11.73 5.15
C PRO A 234 3.20 11.70 4.00
N HIS A 235 3.33 10.74 3.09
CA HIS A 235 2.49 10.63 1.88
C HIS A 235 0.99 10.74 2.17
N GLY A 236 0.49 9.94 3.12
CA GLY A 236 -0.93 9.94 3.47
C GLY A 236 -1.44 11.24 4.09
N LEU A 237 -0.57 12.02 4.75
CA LEU A 237 -0.93 13.36 5.23
C LEU A 237 -1.18 14.29 4.04
N VAL A 238 -0.27 14.29 3.07
CA VAL A 238 -0.39 15.10 1.85
C VAL A 238 -1.65 14.72 1.07
N CYS A 239 -1.91 13.42 0.88
CA CYS A 239 -3.12 12.92 0.25
C CYS A 239 -4.39 13.44 0.94
N GLY A 240 -4.45 13.37 2.28
CA GLY A 240 -5.58 13.86 3.06
C GLY A 240 -5.80 15.37 2.95
N ILE A 241 -4.72 16.17 2.91
CA ILE A 241 -4.79 17.63 2.76
C ILE A 241 -5.31 18.03 1.37
N LEU A 242 -4.87 17.34 0.33
CA LEU A 242 -5.25 17.64 -1.06
C LEU A 242 -6.68 17.20 -1.41
N LEU A 243 -7.22 16.20 -0.70
CA LEU A 243 -8.50 15.57 -1.01
C LEU A 243 -9.65 16.57 -1.24
N PRO A 244 -9.94 17.54 -0.34
CA PRO A 244 -11.08 18.43 -0.52
C PRO A 244 -10.94 19.31 -1.77
N SER A 245 -9.77 19.90 -2.00
CA SER A 245 -9.54 20.80 -3.13
C SER A 245 -9.56 20.08 -4.47
N VAL A 246 -9.04 18.85 -4.53
CA VAL A 246 -9.09 18.06 -5.77
C VAL A 246 -10.52 17.54 -6.04
N MET A 247 -11.27 17.17 -5.00
CA MET A 247 -12.69 16.82 -5.16
C MET A 247 -13.52 18.02 -5.65
N GLU A 248 -13.26 19.23 -5.14
CA GLU A 248 -13.92 20.45 -5.63
C GLU A 248 -13.61 20.69 -7.11
N HIS A 249 -12.33 20.56 -7.52
CA HIS A 249 -11.94 20.68 -8.92
C HIS A 249 -12.61 19.63 -9.83
N ASN A 250 -12.71 18.38 -9.38
CA ASN A 250 -13.30 17.29 -10.14
C ASN A 250 -14.85 17.27 -10.08
N LEU A 251 -15.48 18.18 -9.33
CA LEU A 251 -16.92 18.12 -9.08
C LEU A 251 -17.73 18.11 -10.38
N GLU A 252 -17.34 18.92 -11.37
CA GLU A 252 -18.01 19.01 -12.67
C GLU A 252 -18.06 17.66 -13.42
N CYS A 253 -17.07 16.79 -13.23
CA CYS A 253 -16.97 15.51 -13.95
C CYS A 253 -17.28 14.28 -13.08
N ALA A 254 -17.30 14.42 -11.75
CA ALA A 254 -17.48 13.31 -10.81
C ALA A 254 -18.66 13.50 -9.83
N GLN A 255 -19.54 14.48 -10.08
CA GLN A 255 -20.67 14.84 -9.21
C GLN A 255 -21.50 13.65 -8.72
N GLU A 256 -21.94 12.76 -9.63
CA GLU A 256 -22.75 11.59 -9.27
C GLU A 256 -22.00 10.62 -8.35
N LYS A 257 -20.72 10.38 -8.65
CA LYS A 257 -19.84 9.52 -7.85
C LYS A 257 -19.59 10.14 -6.47
N TYR A 258 -19.42 11.45 -6.38
CA TYR A 258 -19.24 12.13 -5.09
C TYR A 258 -20.51 12.14 -4.24
N ALA A 259 -21.69 12.27 -4.84
CA ALA A 259 -22.96 12.08 -4.13
C ALA A 259 -23.07 10.66 -3.54
N GLN A 260 -22.67 9.63 -4.31
CA GLN A 260 -22.62 8.25 -3.82
C GLN A 260 -21.60 8.11 -2.66
N ILE A 261 -20.40 8.68 -2.81
CA ILE A 261 -19.37 8.68 -1.76
C ILE A 261 -19.89 9.32 -0.46
N ALA A 262 -20.59 10.45 -0.55
CA ALA A 262 -21.20 11.10 0.62
C ALA A 262 -22.16 10.14 1.35
N GLY A 263 -23.03 9.45 0.62
CA GLY A 263 -23.90 8.42 1.19
C GLY A 263 -23.13 7.24 1.82
N LEU A 264 -22.05 6.78 1.18
CA LEU A 264 -21.19 5.72 1.73
C LEU A 264 -20.46 6.13 3.02
N LEU A 265 -20.17 7.42 3.18
CA LEU A 265 -19.60 8.02 4.39
C LEU A 265 -20.67 8.33 5.47
N GLY A 266 -21.95 8.04 5.19
CA GLY A 266 -23.05 8.24 6.13
C GLY A 266 -23.63 9.65 6.16
N VAL A 267 -23.35 10.47 5.14
CA VAL A 267 -24.02 11.76 4.95
C VAL A 267 -25.43 11.51 4.41
N ASP A 268 -26.43 12.18 4.99
CA ASP A 268 -27.79 12.16 4.43
C ASP A 268 -27.82 13.00 3.15
N ILE A 269 -28.11 12.34 2.03
CA ILE A 269 -28.14 12.94 0.69
C ILE A 269 -29.57 13.11 0.16
N VAL A 270 -30.59 12.76 0.94
CA VAL A 270 -32.00 12.88 0.51
C VAL A 270 -32.41 14.35 0.52
N GLY A 271 -32.71 14.90 -0.66
CA GLY A 271 -33.15 16.29 -0.82
C GLY A 271 -32.01 17.32 -0.93
N SER A 272 -30.76 16.86 -0.89
CA SER A 272 -29.59 17.69 -1.17
C SER A 272 -29.53 17.97 -2.68
N SER A 273 -29.62 19.24 -3.06
CA SER A 273 -29.28 19.64 -4.44
C SER A 273 -27.79 19.40 -4.65
N PRO A 274 -27.35 19.01 -5.86
CA PRO A 274 -25.93 18.80 -6.13
C PRO A 274 -25.07 20.04 -5.86
#